data_AF-Q56FK5-F1
#
_entry.id   AF-Q56FK5-F1
#
_cell.length_a   1.000
_cell.length_b   1.000
_cell.length_c   1.000
_cell.angle_alpha   90.00
_cell.angle_beta   90.00
_cell.angle_gamma   90.00
#
_symmetry.space_group_name_H-M   'P 1'
#
loop_
_entity.id
_entity.type
_entity.pdbx_description
1 polymer ?
#
loop_
_entity_poly.entity_id
_entity_poly.type
_entity_poly.pdbx_seq_one_letter_code
_entity_poly.pdbx_strand_id
1 'polypeptide(L)'
;MMIQRFKSLYSVVTKLQPQINGIRCMVSKSDVQQKRNDAFNNEKKRQRAEIGRIEKITVTYHGNGEEIKLLMNKEISTPYDCARHITEGVATTSALASVNGVPWDMHRPLGSDCELKLSTMRTPNDRSVNNAFWRTC
;
A
#
# COMPACT_ATOMS: atom_id res chain seq x y z
N MET A 1 5.60 82.63 35.45
CA MET A 1 5.41 81.37 36.20
C MET A 1 4.71 80.40 35.26
N MET A 2 5.42 79.36 34.79
CA MET A 2 5.22 77.95 35.22
C MET A 2 3.82 77.41 34.82
N ILE A 3 3.60 76.27 34.16
CA ILE A 3 4.45 75.11 33.85
C ILE A 3 3.63 74.10 32.99
N GLN A 4 4.34 73.39 32.09
CA GLN A 4 4.13 72.01 31.58
C GLN A 4 2.79 71.63 30.91
N ARG A 5 2.74 71.48 29.57
CA ARG A 5 3.20 70.31 28.77
C ARG A 5 2.59 68.96 29.18
N PHE A 6 1.39 68.67 28.69
CA PHE A 6 0.94 67.27 28.52
C PHE A 6 1.46 66.76 27.17
N LYS A 7 2.45 65.88 27.22
CA LYS A 7 2.99 65.17 26.06
C LYS A 7 1.98 64.13 25.61
N SER A 8 1.54 64.24 24.35
CA SER A 8 0.89 63.14 23.62
C SER A 8 1.85 61.96 23.60
N LEU A 9 1.53 60.91 24.35
CA LEU A 9 2.21 59.64 24.26
C LEU A 9 1.61 58.88 23.07
N TYR A 10 2.24 59.08 21.92
CA TYR A 10 2.21 58.13 20.82
C TYR A 10 2.59 56.76 21.37
N SER A 11 1.65 55.82 21.45
CA SER A 11 2.03 54.40 21.41
C SER A 11 2.21 54.06 19.94
N VAL A 12 3.47 54.06 19.53
CA VAL A 12 3.90 53.50 18.26
C VAL A 12 3.43 52.05 18.26
N VAL A 13 2.49 51.72 17.37
CA VAL A 13 2.22 50.33 17.01
C VAL A 13 3.51 49.79 16.42
N THR A 14 4.32 49.13 17.26
CA THR A 14 5.44 48.32 16.79
C THR A 14 4.83 47.20 15.98
N LYS A 15 4.82 47.38 14.66
CA LYS A 15 4.68 46.29 13.70
C LYS A 15 5.88 45.37 13.93
N LEU A 16 5.75 44.43 14.86
CA LEU A 16 6.52 43.20 14.83
C LEU A 16 6.05 42.47 13.58
N GLN A 17 6.72 42.73 12.45
CA GLN A 17 6.70 41.78 11.35
C GLN A 17 7.24 40.47 11.92
N PRO A 18 6.47 39.38 11.93
CA PRO A 18 7.11 38.09 12.03
C PRO A 18 7.96 37.99 10.78
N GLN A 19 9.28 38.06 10.96
CA GLN A 19 10.23 37.53 9.99
C GLN A 19 9.93 36.03 9.97
N ILE A 20 8.88 35.64 9.24
CA ILE A 20 8.71 34.28 8.78
C ILE A 20 9.89 34.14 7.81
N ASN A 21 11.04 33.81 8.38
CA ASN A 21 12.13 33.18 7.67
C ASN A 21 11.49 31.92 7.10
N GLY A 22 10.96 32.07 5.90
CA GLY A 22 10.56 30.96 5.06
C GLY A 22 11.83 30.20 4.78
N ILE A 23 12.22 29.35 5.72
CA ILE A 23 13.06 28.20 5.45
C ILE A 23 12.18 27.36 4.54
N ARG A 24 12.16 27.71 3.26
CA ARG A 24 11.81 26.80 2.20
C ARG A 24 12.82 25.69 2.38
N CYS A 25 12.42 24.64 3.09
CA CYS A 25 13.23 23.45 3.19
C CYS A 25 13.45 23.02 1.74
N MET A 26 14.65 23.25 1.22
CA MET A 26 15.04 22.86 -0.12
C MET A 26 15.24 21.34 -0.09
N VAL A 27 14.14 20.62 0.16
CA VAL A 27 14.11 19.17 0.16
C VAL A 27 14.32 18.77 -1.29
N SER A 28 15.42 18.09 -1.57
CA SER A 28 15.65 17.58 -2.92
C SER A 28 14.58 16.55 -3.27
N LYS A 29 14.35 16.32 -4.56
CA LYS A 29 13.39 15.28 -5.00
C LYS A 29 13.76 13.91 -4.42
N SER A 30 15.06 13.61 -4.31
CA SER A 30 15.58 12.40 -3.66
C SER A 30 15.22 12.34 -2.19
N ASP A 31 15.31 13.45 -1.45
CA ASP A 31 14.96 13.47 -0.02
C ASP A 31 13.45 13.23 0.20
N VAL A 32 12.58 13.77 -0.67
CA VAL A 32 11.13 13.48 -0.61
C VAL A 32 10.86 12.00 -0.90
N GLN A 33 11.51 11.45 -1.92
CA GLN A 33 11.37 10.04 -2.28
C GLN A 33 11.84 9.13 -1.14
N GLN A 34 12.98 9.46 -0.53
CA GLN A 34 13.54 8.71 0.58
C GLN A 34 12.56 8.69 1.77
N LYS A 35 12.02 9.86 2.16
CA LYS A 35 11.01 9.94 3.23
C LYS A 35 9.78 9.07 2.97
N ARG A 36 9.30 9.03 1.72
CA ARG A 36 8.15 8.18 1.34
C ARG A 36 8.49 6.70 1.43
N ASN A 37 9.66 6.32 0.93
CA ASN A 37 10.15 4.94 1.02
C ASN A 37 10.32 4.51 2.48
N ASP A 38 10.89 5.37 3.33
CA ASP A 38 11.08 5.10 4.75
C ASP A 38 9.74 4.90 5.46
N ALA A 39 8.77 5.78 5.21
CA ALA A 39 7.41 5.62 5.76
C ALA A 39 6.77 4.29 5.33
N PHE A 40 6.87 3.92 4.04
CA PHE A 40 6.37 2.65 3.53
C PHE A 40 7.08 1.45 4.15
N ASN A 41 8.41 1.48 4.24
CA ASN A 41 9.21 0.39 4.81
C ASN A 41 8.94 0.20 6.30
N ASN A 42 8.76 1.28 7.05
CA ASN A 42 8.41 1.25 8.46
C ASN A 42 7.03 0.61 8.67
N GLU A 43 6.03 0.98 7.85
CA GLU A 43 4.70 0.38 7.92
C GLU A 43 4.72 -1.10 7.52
N LYS A 44 5.43 -1.46 6.45
CA LYS A 44 5.61 -2.86 6.04
C LYS A 44 6.27 -3.69 7.15
N LYS A 45 7.25 -3.12 7.85
CA LYS A 45 7.90 -3.77 9.00
C LYS A 45 6.94 -3.91 10.18
N ARG A 46 6.14 -2.88 10.48
CA ARG A 46 5.12 -2.91 11.53
C ARG A 46 4.11 -4.02 11.28
N GLN A 47 3.55 -4.10 10.07
CA GLN A 47 2.60 -5.16 9.67
C GLN A 47 3.23 -6.55 9.80
N ARG A 48 4.48 -6.73 9.35
CA ARG A 48 5.18 -8.01 9.49
C ARG A 48 5.45 -8.41 10.94
N ALA A 49 5.74 -7.47 11.81
CA ALA A 49 5.95 -7.73 13.23
C ALA A 49 4.65 -8.09 13.97
N GLU A 50 3.51 -7.67 13.43
CA GLU A 50 2.18 -7.99 13.95
C GLU A 50 1.74 -9.43 13.62
N ILE A 51 2.31 -10.02 12.56
CA ILE A 51 2.19 -11.44 12.24
C ILE A 51 2.97 -12.22 13.29
N GLY A 52 2.31 -12.58 14.39
CA GLY A 52 2.91 -13.30 15.52
C GLY A 52 3.30 -14.73 15.16
N ARG A 53 2.66 -15.72 15.78
CA ARG A 53 2.89 -17.13 15.43
C ARG A 53 2.30 -17.43 14.05
N ILE A 54 3.03 -18.16 13.23
CA ILE A 54 2.55 -18.56 11.90
C ILE A 54 1.37 -19.52 12.03
N GLU A 55 0.20 -19.08 11.57
CA GLU A 55 -1.01 -19.87 11.45
C GLU A 55 -1.14 -20.44 10.02
N LYS A 56 -1.82 -21.59 9.90
CA LYS A 56 -2.10 -22.21 8.60
C LYS A 56 -3.52 -21.90 8.14
N ILE A 57 -3.67 -21.67 6.85
CA ILE A 57 -4.96 -21.48 6.17
C ILE A 57 -5.14 -22.48 5.04
N THR A 58 -6.38 -22.85 4.78
CA THR A 58 -6.76 -23.70 3.64
C THR A 58 -7.21 -22.84 2.48
N VAL A 59 -6.48 -22.95 1.36
CA VAL A 59 -6.79 -22.26 0.11
C VAL A 59 -7.33 -23.28 -0.87
N THR A 60 -8.57 -23.10 -1.30
CA THR A 60 -9.23 -23.97 -2.28
C THR A 60 -9.08 -23.36 -3.66
N TYR A 61 -8.24 -23.96 -4.51
CA TYR A 61 -8.03 -23.51 -5.88
C TYR A 61 -9.00 -24.21 -6.85
N HIS A 62 -9.69 -23.42 -7.66
CA HIS A 62 -10.58 -23.91 -8.72
C HIS A 62 -9.93 -23.67 -10.08
N GLY A 63 -9.34 -24.72 -10.67
CA GLY A 63 -8.68 -24.64 -11.97
C GLY A 63 -9.11 -25.76 -12.91
N ASN A 64 -9.49 -25.41 -14.14
CA ASN A 64 -9.77 -26.35 -15.23
C ASN A 64 -10.76 -27.51 -14.89
N GLY A 65 -11.65 -27.30 -13.90
CA GLY A 65 -12.63 -28.30 -13.46
C GLY A 65 -12.16 -29.16 -12.27
N GLU A 66 -10.95 -28.97 -11.78
CA GLU A 66 -10.41 -29.63 -10.59
C GLU A 66 -10.37 -28.69 -9.40
N GLU A 67 -10.67 -29.23 -8.22
CA GLU A 67 -10.56 -28.54 -6.93
C GLU A 67 -9.30 -29.03 -6.21
N ILE A 68 -8.36 -28.13 -5.96
CA ILE A 68 -7.09 -28.42 -5.28
C ILE A 68 -7.06 -27.67 -3.96
N LYS A 69 -6.88 -28.37 -2.85
CA LYS A 69 -6.73 -27.76 -1.52
C LYS A 69 -5.27 -27.60 -1.15
N LEU A 70 -4.86 -26.37 -0.87
CA LEU A 70 -3.49 -26.00 -0.51
C LEU A 70 -3.45 -25.49 0.93
N LEU A 71 -2.47 -25.96 1.71
CA LEU A 71 -2.26 -25.48 3.08
C LEU A 71 -1.16 -24.42 3.11
N MET A 72 -1.55 -23.17 3.35
CA MET A 72 -0.69 -21.99 3.25
C MET A 72 -0.47 -21.29 4.59
N ASN A 73 0.47 -20.34 4.63
CA ASN A 73 0.72 -19.52 5.83
C ASN A 73 -0.13 -18.26 5.79
N LYS A 74 -0.91 -18.03 6.85
CA LYS A 74 -1.74 -16.83 7.02
C LYS A 74 -0.90 -15.56 7.05
N GLU A 75 -1.37 -14.48 6.41
CA GLU A 75 -0.72 -13.17 6.29
C GLU A 75 0.69 -13.17 5.65
N ILE A 76 1.15 -14.31 5.14
CA ILE A 76 2.50 -14.47 4.57
C ILE A 76 2.40 -14.99 3.14
N SER A 77 1.69 -16.10 2.93
CA SER A 77 1.56 -16.71 1.62
C SER A 77 0.68 -15.85 0.71
N THR A 78 1.05 -15.81 -0.56
CA THR A 78 0.39 -15.03 -1.61
C THR A 78 -0.26 -15.94 -2.65
N PRO A 79 -1.21 -15.43 -3.46
CA PRO A 79 -1.73 -16.16 -4.61
C PRO A 79 -0.63 -16.64 -5.58
N TYR A 80 0.45 -15.87 -5.74
CA TYR A 80 1.60 -16.28 -6.53
C TYR A 80 2.29 -17.52 -5.95
N ASP A 81 2.44 -17.61 -4.62
CA ASP A 81 2.98 -18.81 -3.99
C ASP A 81 2.09 -20.02 -4.26
N CYS A 82 0.76 -19.84 -4.19
CA CYS A 82 -0.22 -20.88 -4.53
C CYS A 82 -0.09 -21.34 -5.98
N ALA A 83 0.07 -20.39 -6.91
CA ALA A 83 0.27 -20.69 -8.33
C ALA A 83 1.51 -21.55 -8.56
N ARG A 84 2.62 -21.26 -7.85
CA ARG A 84 3.86 -22.06 -7.93
C ARG A 84 3.70 -23.49 -7.41
N HIS A 85 2.86 -23.71 -6.40
CA HIS A 85 2.56 -25.07 -5.91
C HIS A 85 1.79 -25.91 -6.93
N ILE A 86 1.06 -25.27 -7.85
CA ILE A 86 0.35 -25.95 -8.93
C ILE A 86 1.34 -26.28 -10.05
N THR A 87 1.83 -25.26 -10.77
CA THR A 87 2.87 -25.40 -11.79
C THR A 87 3.56 -24.06 -12.03
N GLU A 88 4.80 -24.10 -12.53
CA GLU A 88 5.52 -22.88 -12.95
C GLU A 88 4.79 -22.13 -14.08
N GLY A 89 4.16 -22.86 -15.01
CA GLY A 89 3.38 -22.27 -16.10
C GLY A 89 2.18 -21.47 -15.61
N VAL A 90 1.46 -21.97 -14.61
CA VAL A 90 0.34 -21.23 -13.97
C VAL A 90 0.87 -19.99 -13.26
N ALA A 91 1.98 -20.10 -12.50
CA ALA A 91 2.59 -18.94 -11.83
C ALA A 91 3.04 -17.83 -12.80
N THR A 92 3.54 -18.21 -13.98
CA THR A 92 4.06 -17.26 -14.98
C THR A 92 2.96 -16.58 -15.79
N THR A 93 1.86 -17.31 -16.07
CA THR A 93 0.78 -16.82 -16.93
C THR A 93 -0.36 -16.14 -16.18
N SER A 94 -0.47 -16.38 -14.87
CA SER A 94 -1.49 -15.76 -14.01
C SER A 94 -1.20 -14.28 -13.82
N ALA A 95 -2.12 -13.43 -14.29
CA ALA A 95 -2.00 -11.99 -14.21
C ALA A 95 -2.68 -11.42 -12.96
N LEU A 96 -3.81 -12.01 -12.56
CA LEU A 96 -4.61 -11.56 -11.44
C LEU A 96 -5.22 -12.75 -10.69
N ALA A 97 -5.39 -12.61 -9.39
CA ALA A 97 -6.11 -13.57 -8.59
C ALA A 97 -7.53 -13.06 -8.28
N SER A 98 -8.44 -13.97 -8.02
CA SER A 98 -9.73 -13.69 -7.41
C SER A 98 -9.82 -14.51 -6.12
N VAL A 99 -10.00 -13.83 -5.00
CA VAL A 99 -10.11 -14.42 -3.67
C VAL A 99 -11.55 -14.23 -3.22
N ASN A 100 -12.30 -15.32 -3.04
CA ASN A 100 -13.74 -15.30 -2.73
C ASN A 100 -14.54 -14.42 -3.70
N GLY A 101 -14.21 -14.45 -4.99
CA GLY A 101 -14.86 -13.65 -6.04
C GLY A 101 -14.39 -12.20 -6.14
N VAL A 102 -13.50 -11.74 -5.25
CA VAL A 102 -12.97 -10.36 -5.26
C VAL A 102 -11.61 -10.31 -5.97
N PRO A 103 -11.37 -9.36 -6.90
CA PRO A 103 -10.06 -9.17 -7.51
C PRO A 103 -8.96 -8.93 -6.46
N TRP A 104 -7.83 -9.62 -6.63
CA TRP A 104 -6.74 -9.65 -5.67
C TRP A 104 -5.39 -9.64 -6.39
N ASP A 105 -4.44 -8.87 -5.85
CA ASP A 105 -3.10 -8.81 -6.41
C ASP A 105 -2.33 -10.11 -6.16
N MET A 106 -1.54 -10.55 -7.13
CA MET A 106 -0.80 -11.81 -7.06
C MET A 106 0.20 -11.87 -5.89
N HIS A 107 0.73 -10.71 -5.45
CA HIS A 107 1.72 -10.60 -4.38
C HIS A 107 1.16 -10.05 -3.06
N ARG A 108 -0.16 -9.98 -2.92
CA ARG A 108 -0.82 -9.59 -1.68
C ARG A 108 -1.06 -10.81 -0.79
N PRO A 109 -0.67 -10.78 0.50
CA PRO A 109 -0.87 -11.91 1.40
C PRO A 109 -2.34 -12.30 1.60
N LEU A 110 -2.58 -13.58 1.90
CA LEU A 110 -3.90 -14.14 2.19
C LEU A 110 -4.13 -14.19 3.71
N GLY A 111 -5.25 -13.63 4.17
CA GLY A 111 -5.52 -13.49 5.61
C GLY A 111 -6.43 -14.56 6.23
N SER A 112 -7.12 -15.34 5.42
CA SER A 112 -8.06 -16.37 5.91
C SER A 112 -8.17 -17.51 4.91
N ASP A 113 -8.88 -18.56 5.32
CA ASP A 113 -9.34 -19.58 4.39
C ASP A 113 -10.15 -18.92 3.27
N CYS A 114 -9.89 -19.35 2.03
CA CYS A 114 -10.47 -18.71 0.86
C CYS A 114 -10.51 -19.61 -0.37
N GLU A 115 -11.43 -19.30 -1.27
CA GLU A 115 -11.48 -19.82 -2.63
C GLU A 115 -10.63 -18.96 -3.54
N LEU A 116 -9.67 -19.59 -4.24
CA LEU A 116 -8.73 -18.95 -5.13
C LEU A 116 -9.04 -19.34 -6.57
N LYS A 117 -9.18 -18.32 -7.42
CA LYS A 117 -9.22 -18.46 -8.87
C LYS A 117 -8.11 -17.61 -9.48
N LEU A 118 -7.38 -18.17 -10.43
CA LEU A 118 -6.33 -17.47 -11.15
C LEU A 118 -6.82 -17.11 -12.55
N SER A 119 -6.65 -15.85 -12.91
CA SER A 119 -7.05 -15.30 -14.20
C SER A 119 -5.81 -14.95 -15.01
N THR A 120 -5.83 -15.33 -16.29
CA THR A 120 -4.79 -15.01 -17.27
C THR A 120 -5.30 -13.94 -18.23
N MET A 121 -4.39 -13.25 -18.94
CA MET A 121 -4.74 -12.28 -20.00
C MET A 121 -5.60 -12.88 -21.13
N ARG A 122 -5.58 -14.20 -21.29
CA ARG A 122 -6.34 -14.92 -22.33
C ARG A 122 -7.76 -15.29 -21.87
N THR A 123 -8.14 -14.93 -20.64
CA THR A 123 -9.44 -15.29 -20.06
C THR A 123 -10.52 -14.34 -20.59
N PRO A 124 -11.39 -14.77 -21.51
CA PRO A 124 -12.23 -13.86 -22.31
C PRO A 124 -13.31 -13.13 -21.48
N ASN A 125 -13.70 -13.69 -20.33
CA ASN A 125 -14.81 -13.19 -19.53
C ASN A 125 -14.39 -12.36 -18.30
N ASP A 126 -13.09 -12.14 -18.10
CA ASP A 126 -12.61 -11.42 -16.92
C ASP A 126 -12.09 -10.02 -17.29
N ARG A 127 -12.98 -9.02 -17.17
CA ARG A 127 -12.61 -7.61 -17.36
C ARG A 127 -11.71 -7.08 -16.25
N SER A 128 -11.64 -7.73 -15.09
CA SER A 128 -10.83 -7.25 -13.97
C SER A 128 -9.34 -7.27 -14.29
N VAL A 129 -8.88 -8.27 -15.06
CA VAL A 129 -7.51 -8.36 -15.57
C VAL A 129 -7.17 -7.15 -16.43
N ASN A 130 -8.04 -6.80 -17.39
CA ASN A 130 -7.82 -5.64 -18.26
C ASN A 130 -7.82 -4.32 -17.47
N ASN A 131 -8.72 -4.19 -16.48
CA ASN A 131 -8.76 -3.01 -15.61
C ASN A 131 -7.48 -2.89 -14.76
N ALA A 132 -6.98 -3.99 -14.21
CA ALA A 132 -5.73 -4.01 -13.44
C ALA A 132 -4.52 -3.68 -14.34
N PHE A 133 -4.49 -4.23 -15.55
CA PHE A 133 -3.49 -3.94 -16.56
C PHE A 133 -3.42 -2.44 -16.87
N TRP A 134 -4.56 -1.81 -17.20
CA TRP A 134 -4.60 -0.38 -17.54
C TRP A 134 -4.28 0.57 -16.39
N ARG A 135 -4.41 0.13 -15.14
CA ARG A 135 -3.98 0.93 -13.97
C ARG A 135 -2.48 0.86 -13.72
N THR A 136 -1.80 -0.13 -14.29
CA THR A 136 -0.37 -0.38 -14.09
C THR A 136 0.48 0.30 -15.16
N CYS A 137 -0.05 0.46 -16.37
CA CYS A 137 0.56 1.20 -17.47
C CYS A 137 0.42 2.72 -17.31
#